data_AF-A0A9E3UWF6-F1
#
_entry.id   AF-A0A9E3UWF6-F1
#
_cell.length_a   1.000
_cell.length_b   1.000
_cell.length_c   1.000
_cell.angle_alpha   90.00
_cell.angle_beta   90.00
_cell.angle_gamma   90.00
#
_symmetry.space_group_name_H-M   'P 1'
#
loop_
_entity.id
_entity.type
_entity.pdbx_description
1 polymer ?
#
loop_
_entity_poly.entity_id
_entity_poly.type
_entity_poly.pdbx_seq_one_letter_code
_entity_poly.pdbx_strand_id
1 'polypeptide(L)' 'MAKKGDKRKIVGLTCEACKQRHYYTTKNTMNTPDKVELNKYCPTKRVSAKQVETKKNLGRNEVKPRR' A
#
# COMPACT_ATOMS: atom_id res chain seq x y z
N MET A 1 2.59 14.03 27.99
CA MET A 1 1.79 12.90 27.47
C MET A 1 2.49 12.37 26.22
N ALA A 2 3.06 11.17 26.27
CA ALA A 2 3.72 10.59 25.10
C ALA A 2 2.67 10.33 24.01
N LYS A 3 2.81 10.97 22.84
CA LYS A 3 2.06 10.59 21.64
C LYS A 3 2.29 9.10 21.42
N LYS A 4 1.27 8.28 21.67
CA LYS A 4 1.29 6.85 21.37
C LYS A 4 1.56 6.74 19.87
N GLY A 5 2.81 6.41 19.51
CA GLY A 5 3.22 6.32 18.12
C GLY A 5 2.27 5.38 17.39
N ASP A 6 1.63 5.90 16.35
CA ASP A 6 0.64 5.14 15.60
C ASP A 6 1.34 3.96 14.93
N LYS A 7 1.07 2.75 15.42
CA LYS A 7 1.71 1.50 14.95
C LYS A 7 1.30 1.13 13.53
N ARG A 8 0.26 1.82 13.00
CA ARG A 8 -0.28 1.63 11.66
C ARG A 8 0.39 2.61 10.71
N LYS A 9 1.05 2.08 9.68
CA LYS A 9 1.67 2.87 8.60
C LYS A 9 0.88 2.70 7.32
N ILE A 10 0.70 3.78 6.57
CA ILE A 10 0.13 3.73 5.22
C ILE A 10 1.21 3.15 4.29
N VAL A 11 0.82 2.13 3.52
CA VAL A 11 1.65 1.46 2.54
C VAL A 11 0.95 1.46 1.18
N GLY A 12 1.76 1.64 0.14
CA GLY A 12 1.31 1.55 -1.25
C GLY A 12 1.52 0.14 -1.80
N LEU A 13 0.54 -0.37 -2.53
CA LEU A 13 0.63 -1.62 -3.27
C LEU A 13 0.83 -1.33 -4.76
N THR A 14 1.88 -1.94 -5.32
CA THR A 14 2.19 -1.88 -6.75
C THR A 14 1.79 -3.19 -7.41
N CYS A 15 1.12 -3.08 -8.55
CA CYS A 15 0.73 -4.22 -9.36
C CYS A 15 1.95 -4.80 -10.08
N GLU A 16 2.15 -6.12 -10.03
CA GLU A 16 3.24 -6.77 -10.77
C GLU A 16 3.02 -6.68 -12.29
N ALA A 17 1.77 -6.74 -12.74
CA ALA A 17 1.46 -6.81 -14.16
C ALA A 17 1.71 -5.49 -14.88
N CYS A 18 1.41 -4.34 -14.26
CA CYS A 18 1.56 -3.01 -14.88
C CYS A 18 2.61 -2.13 -14.20
N LYS A 19 3.21 -2.58 -13.10
CA LYS A 19 4.22 -1.85 -12.31
C LYS A 19 3.76 -0.47 -11.79
N GLN A 20 2.45 -0.24 -11.78
CA GLN A 20 1.84 0.98 -11.27
C GLN A 20 1.24 0.75 -9.88
N ARG A 21 1.17 1.83 -9.10
CA ARG A 21 0.51 1.84 -7.79
C ARG A 21 -0.96 2.17 -7.95
N HIS A 22 -1.80 1.33 -7.38
CA HIS A 22 -3.25 1.50 -7.45
C HIS A 22 -3.90 1.62 -6.08
N TYR A 23 -3.30 1.01 -5.06
CA TYR A 23 -3.92 0.90 -3.75
C TYR A 23 -3.02 1.45 -2.66
N TYR A 24 -3.63 2.17 -1.73
CA TYR A 24 -3.04 2.56 -0.46
C TYR A 24 -3.83 1.89 0.65
N THR A 25 -3.13 1.26 1.59
CA THR A 25 -3.73 0.56 2.72
C THR A 25 -2.92 0.84 3.97
N THR A 26 -3.51 0.70 5.14
CA THR A 26 -2.78 0.77 6.40
C THR A 26 -2.35 -0.63 6.82
N LYS A 27 -1.08 -0.80 7.19
CA LYS A 27 -0.58 -2.04 7.80
C LYS A 27 -0.05 -1.78 9.20
N ASN A 28 -0.22 -2.74 10.10
CA ASN A 28 0.36 -2.67 11.43
C ASN A 28 1.76 -3.31 11.39
N THR A 29 2.81 -2.51 11.52
CA THR A 29 4.19 -3.00 11.38
C THR A 29 4.61 -3.95 12.50
N MET A 30 3.89 -4.00 13.61
CA MET A 30 4.17 -4.94 14.71
C MET A 30 3.66 -6.36 14.41
N ASN A 31 2.50 -6.47 13.77
CA ASN A 31 1.86 -7.77 13.53
C ASN A 31 2.29 -8.38 12.19
N THR A 32 2.56 -7.52 11.21
CA THR A 32 2.98 -7.93 9.86
C THR A 32 4.31 -7.22 9.53
N PRO A 33 5.45 -7.80 9.96
CA PRO A 33 6.77 -7.24 9.67
C PRO A 33 7.15 -7.38 8.19
N ASP A 34 6.69 -8.44 7.54
CA ASP A 34 7.00 -8.77 6.15
C ASP A 34 6.28 -7.86 5.14
N LYS A 35 6.68 -8.00 3.87
CA LYS A 35 6.01 -7.34 2.75
C LYS A 35 4.63 -7.97 2.55
N VAL A 36 3.62 -7.12 2.41
CA VAL A 36 2.27 -7.57 2.10
C VAL A 36 2.14 -7.86 0.61
N GLU A 37 1.64 -9.05 0.28
CA GLU A 37 1.30 -9.47 -1.08
C GLU A 37 -0.18 -9.87 -1.13
N LEU A 38 -0.94 -9.25 -2.03
CA LEU A 38 -2.38 -9.46 -2.14
C LEU A 38 -2.80 -9.63 -3.60
N ASN A 39 -3.65 -10.61 -3.88
CA ASN A 39 -4.32 -10.71 -5.17
C ASN A 39 -5.45 -9.67 -5.22
N LYS A 40 -5.28 -8.59 -6.00
CA LYS A 40 -6.33 -7.61 -6.25
C LYS A 40 -6.45 -7.26 -7.72
N TYR A 41 -7.60 -6.72 -8.08
CA TYR A 41 -7.87 -6.22 -9.40
C TYR A 41 -6.87 -5.14 -9.84
N CYS A 42 -6.44 -5.19 -11.10
CA CYS A 42 -5.63 -4.17 -11.74
C CYS A 42 -6.53 -3.32 -12.65
N PRO A 43 -6.77 -2.03 -12.36
CA PRO A 43 -7.67 -1.21 -13.16
C PRO A 43 -7.17 -0.95 -14.58
N THR A 44 -5.84 -0.94 -14.80
CA THR A 44 -5.27 -0.67 -16.12
C THR A 44 -5.35 -1.86 -17.06
N LYS A 45 -5.04 -3.06 -16.55
CA LYS A 45 -5.08 -4.31 -17.34
C LYS A 45 -6.40 -5.06 -17.24
N ARG A 46 -7.31 -4.62 -16.37
CA ARG A 46 -8.63 -5.23 -16.09
C ARG A 46 -8.59 -6.71 -15.72
N VAL A 47 -7.55 -7.11 -15.00
CA VAL A 47 -7.32 -8.49 -14.54
C VAL A 47 -6.99 -8.53 -13.05
N SER A 48 -7.28 -9.64 -12.38
CA SER A 48 -6.76 -9.90 -11.04
C SER A 48 -5.26 -10.16 -11.11
N ALA A 49 -4.46 -9.35 -10.41
CA ALA A 49 -3.00 -9.47 -10.41
C ALA A 49 -2.46 -9.37 -8.98
N LYS A 50 -1.25 -9.88 -8.79
CA LYS A 50 -0.51 -9.73 -7.54
C LYS A 50 -0.16 -8.27 -7.32
N GLN A 51 -0.54 -7.74 -6.16
CA GLN A 51 -0.20 -6.42 -5.68
C GLN A 51 0.79 -6.57 -4.52
N VAL A 52 1.99 -6.02 -4.68
CA VAL A 52 3.09 -6.15 -3.73
C VAL A 52 3.37 -4.81 -3.08
N GLU A 53 3.61 -4.84 -1.77
CA GLU A 53 4.02 -3.67 -1.01
C GLU A 53 5.31 -3.06 -1.54
N THR A 54 5.28 -1.75 -1.76
CA THR A 54 6.44 -1.03 -2.27
C THR A 54 7.09 -0.14 -1.22
N LYS A 55 8.39 -0.33 -1.03
CA LYS A 55 9.23 0.47 -0.11
C LYS A 55 9.56 1.88 -0.63
N LYS A 56 9.51 2.10 -1.95
CA LYS A 56 9.89 3.39 -2.57
C LYS A 56 8.85 4.48 -2.23
N ASN A 57 9.22 5.53 -1.51
CA ASN A 57 8.41 6.75 -1.46
C ASN A 57 8.63 7.51 -2.78
N LEU A 58 7.63 7.52 -3.68
CA LEU A 58 7.70 8.24 -4.96
C LEU A 58 7.05 9.63 -4.85
N GLY A 59 7.23 10.33 -3.72
CA GLY A 59 6.87 11.74 -3.59
C GLY A 59 5.37 12.09 -3.58
N ARG A 60 4.49 11.15 -3.19
CA ARG A 60 3.05 11.43 -2.99
C ARG A 60 2.46 10.45 -1.97
N ASN A 61 2.85 10.62 -0.70
CA ASN A 61 2.38 9.78 0.41
C ASN A 61 1.22 10.41 1.20
N GLU A 62 0.67 11.51 0.73
CA GLU A 62 -0.61 12.02 1.21
C GLU A 62 -1.72 11.42 0.35
N VAL A 63 -2.35 10.36 0.86
CA VAL A 63 -3.66 9.95 0.35
C VAL A 63 -4.60 11.11 0.66
N LYS A 64 -4.88 11.96 -0.34
CA LYS A 64 -5.85 13.04 -0.16
C LYS A 64 -7.15 12.40 0.36
N PRO A 65 -7.73 12.93 1.46
CA PRO A 65 -9.02 12.44 1.93
C PRO A 65 -9.99 12.51 0.75
N ARG A 66 -10.70 11.41 0.48
CA ARG A 66 -11.78 11.43 -0.49
C ARG A 66 -12.86 12.33 0.09
N ARG A 67 -13.01 13.51 -0.49
CA ARG A 67 -14.10 14.44 -0.19
C ARG A 67 -15.38 13.94 -0.86
#